data_AF-A0A1F5VRQ5-F1
#
_entry.id   AF-A0A1F5VRQ5-F1
#
_cell.length_a   1.000
_cell.length_b   1.000
_cell.length_c   1.000
_cell.angle_alpha   90.00
_cell.angle_beta   90.00
_cell.angle_gamma   90.00
#
_symmetry.space_group_name_H-M   'P 1'
#
loop_
_entity.id
_entity.type
_entity.pdbx_description
1 polymer ?
#
loop_
_entity_poly.entity_id
_entity_poly.type
_entity_poly.pdbx_seq_one_letter_code
_entity_poly.pdbx_strand_id
1 'polypeptide(L)'
;MTDKRILFRGLIFILLSLMISCYLGNHLTKEKLEKLPADELVREYGKEIMRHGPCIEYERILEEIIMKKPEEVLLGVAKVFNEYDPNSFKGRMNNKRAWSHWAFALIWGIDNNKFRIRAIPEGRIALEALGKELERRKAAGEHEHKDRKGVYKSDVGMYNDMLGANSADDDIALHLQKDYQIQLSKEELNKFSDFLIAKDPAYYQWGNLDFTIPKEKRKPLEMRPYYEAYLEFKKAEQENNQESEKPVE
;
A
#
# COMPACT_ATOMS: atom_id res chain seq x y z
N MET A 1 50.42 11.33 31.52
CA MET A 1 49.18 10.62 31.90
C MET A 1 48.01 11.38 31.31
N THR A 2 47.48 10.95 30.18
CA THR A 2 46.30 11.57 29.55
C THR A 2 45.08 11.22 30.39
N ASP A 3 44.40 12.24 30.91
CA ASP A 3 43.27 12.07 31.80
C ASP A 3 42.12 11.37 31.05
N LYS A 4 41.85 10.10 31.41
CA LYS A 4 40.83 9.25 30.78
C LYS A 4 39.44 9.90 30.79
N ARG A 5 39.22 10.89 31.66
CA ARG A 5 37.97 11.68 31.75
C ARG A 5 37.77 12.61 30.56
N ILE A 6 38.84 13.12 29.94
CA ILE A 6 38.77 14.01 28.77
C ILE A 6 38.38 13.22 27.52
N LEU A 7 38.97 12.03 27.33
CA LEU A 7 38.62 11.13 26.22
C LEU A 7 37.17 10.64 26.32
N PHE A 8 36.69 10.33 27.52
CA PHE A 8 35.31 9.89 27.73
C PHE A 8 34.28 11.02 27.48
N ARG A 9 34.57 12.26 27.91
CA ARG A 9 33.72 13.43 27.63
C ARG A 9 33.69 13.78 26.14
N GLY A 10 34.82 13.65 25.44
CA GLY A 10 34.90 13.82 23.98
C GLY A 10 34.06 12.77 23.24
N LEU A 11 34.13 11.50 23.66
CA LEU A 11 33.33 10.42 23.08
C LEU A 11 31.83 10.65 23.28
N ILE A 12 31.41 11.09 24.48
CA ILE A 12 30.02 11.43 24.77
C ILE A 12 29.55 12.58 23.88
N PHE A 13 30.36 13.63 23.69
CA PHE A 13 30.01 14.75 22.82
C PHE A 13 29.87 14.34 21.35
N ILE A 14 30.76 13.45 20.87
CA ILE A 14 30.68 12.91 19.50
C ILE A 14 29.40 12.07 19.35
N LEU A 15 29.10 11.19 20.30
CA LEU A 15 27.89 10.37 20.29
C LEU A 15 26.61 11.22 20.38
N LEU A 16 26.59 12.26 21.24
CA LEU A 16 25.49 13.23 21.30
C LEU A 16 25.34 14.01 19.99
N SER A 17 26.44 14.46 19.38
CA SER A 17 26.38 15.19 18.10
C SER A 17 25.87 14.33 16.94
N LEU A 18 26.20 13.03 16.94
CA LEU A 18 25.70 12.06 15.97
C LEU A 18 24.21 11.75 16.21
N MET A 19 23.80 11.58 17.47
CA MET A 19 22.39 11.40 17.83
C MET A 19 21.54 12.64 17.49
N ILE A 20 22.09 13.85 17.70
CA ILE A 20 21.46 15.12 17.34
C ILE A 20 21.41 15.28 15.82
N SER A 21 22.43 14.85 15.07
CA SER A 21 22.40 14.90 13.59
C SER A 21 21.37 13.94 12.98
N CYS A 22 21.09 12.81 13.64
CA CYS A 22 19.97 11.94 13.27
C CYS A 22 18.60 12.56 13.58
N TYR A 23 18.51 13.49 14.55
CA TYR A 23 17.30 14.23 14.92
C TYR A 23 17.14 15.57 14.17
N LEU A 24 18.21 16.13 13.62
CA LEU A 24 18.27 17.45 12.96
C LEU A 24 18.30 17.37 11.42
N GLY A 25 17.84 16.25 10.84
CA GLY A 25 17.33 16.35 9.47
C GLY A 25 16.22 17.41 9.49
N ASN A 26 16.33 18.47 8.69
CA ASN A 26 15.31 19.53 8.63
C ASN A 26 13.98 18.94 8.11
N HIS A 27 13.21 18.30 8.99
CA HIS A 27 11.87 17.82 8.74
C HIS A 27 10.98 19.02 8.43
N LEU A 28 10.11 18.87 7.44
CA LEU A 28 9.12 19.89 7.14
C LEU A 28 8.09 19.92 8.27
N THR A 29 7.55 21.09 8.60
CA THR A 29 6.46 21.16 9.56
C THR A 29 5.20 20.54 8.94
N LYS A 30 4.26 20.08 9.78
CA LYS A 30 2.94 19.58 9.33
C LYS A 30 2.26 20.55 8.37
N GLU A 31 2.26 21.84 8.69
CA GLU A 31 1.70 22.89 7.84
C GLU A 31 2.38 23.00 6.46
N LYS A 32 3.71 22.79 6.39
CA LYS A 32 4.43 22.77 5.11
C LYS A 32 4.07 21.53 4.30
N LEU A 33 4.02 20.37 4.96
CA LEU A 33 3.66 19.10 4.33
C LEU A 33 2.24 19.11 3.74
N GLU A 34 1.26 19.68 4.46
CA GLU A 34 -0.12 19.79 3.99
C GLU A 34 -0.25 20.60 2.69
N LYS A 35 0.64 21.58 2.50
CA LYS A 35 0.70 22.46 1.32
C LYS A 35 1.55 21.89 0.17
N LEU A 36 2.25 20.78 0.36
CA LEU A 36 3.05 20.17 -0.71
C LEU A 36 2.14 19.64 -1.84
N PRO A 37 2.58 19.78 -3.10
CA PRO A 37 2.04 19.00 -4.20
C PRO A 37 2.12 17.49 -3.89
N ALA A 38 1.13 16.73 -4.36
CA ALA A 38 1.03 15.30 -4.05
C ALA A 38 2.28 14.49 -4.42
N ASP A 39 2.90 14.75 -5.58
CA ASP A 39 4.13 14.04 -5.97
C ASP A 39 5.35 14.44 -5.14
N GLU A 40 5.42 15.68 -4.66
CA GLU A 40 6.46 16.08 -3.71
C GLU A 40 6.26 15.42 -2.35
N LEU A 41 5.01 15.27 -1.91
CA LEU A 41 4.65 14.56 -0.67
C LEU A 41 5.05 13.07 -0.74
N VAL A 42 4.80 12.40 -1.88
CA VAL A 42 5.24 11.01 -2.11
C VAL A 42 6.77 10.88 -2.05
N ARG A 43 7.50 11.84 -2.66
CA ARG A 43 8.97 11.84 -2.60
C ARG A 43 9.48 12.14 -1.20
N GLU A 44 8.81 13.00 -0.46
CA GLU A 44 9.16 13.32 0.92
C GLU A 44 8.98 12.09 1.82
N TYR A 45 7.87 11.35 1.65
CA TYR A 45 7.70 10.04 2.27
C TYR A 45 8.85 9.10 1.94
N GLY A 46 9.17 8.92 0.64
CA GLY A 46 10.27 8.04 0.25
C GLY A 46 11.64 8.49 0.80
N LYS A 47 11.91 9.80 0.87
CA LYS A 47 13.14 10.34 1.48
C LYS A 47 13.22 10.01 2.96
N GLU A 48 12.12 10.14 3.69
CA GLU A 48 12.09 9.87 5.12
C GLU A 48 12.45 8.42 5.41
N ILE A 49 11.76 7.48 4.75
CA ILE A 49 12.01 6.05 4.98
C ILE A 49 13.45 5.66 4.58
N MET A 50 13.98 6.25 3.50
CA MET A 50 15.38 6.03 3.11
C MET A 50 16.40 6.54 4.14
N ARG A 51 16.11 7.66 4.80
CA ARG A 51 17.06 8.33 5.72
C ARG A 51 17.06 7.70 7.10
N HIS A 52 15.88 7.42 7.63
CA HIS A 52 15.73 7.09 9.06
C HIS A 52 15.32 5.63 9.30
N GLY A 53 15.07 4.84 8.25
CA GLY A 53 14.27 3.62 8.39
C GLY A 53 12.86 3.97 8.89
N PRO A 54 12.10 3.01 9.44
CA PRO A 54 10.81 3.30 10.05
C PRO A 54 11.00 4.13 11.33
N CYS A 55 10.93 5.45 11.19
CA CYS A 55 11.06 6.43 12.26
C CYS A 55 9.65 6.91 12.61
N ILE A 56 9.22 6.61 13.84
CA ILE A 56 7.78 6.48 14.14
C ILE A 56 7.02 7.82 14.07
N GLU A 57 7.64 8.95 14.37
CA GLU A 57 6.88 10.20 14.57
C GLU A 57 6.66 11.01 13.30
N TYR A 58 7.71 11.28 12.51
CA TYR A 58 7.58 12.08 11.28
C TYR A 58 6.92 11.28 10.14
N GLU A 59 7.25 9.99 10.03
CA GLU A 59 6.53 9.06 9.13
C GLU A 59 5.03 9.08 9.42
N ARG A 60 4.63 9.00 10.69
CA ARG A 60 3.20 9.05 11.08
C ARG A 60 2.54 10.36 10.69
N ILE A 61 3.23 11.49 10.77
CA ILE A 61 2.69 12.79 10.31
C ILE A 61 2.49 12.76 8.79
N LEU A 62 3.47 12.26 8.04
CA LEU A 62 3.37 12.10 6.59
C LEU A 62 2.21 11.19 6.20
N GLU A 63 2.10 10.02 6.85
CA GLU A 63 1.00 9.08 6.64
C GLU A 63 -0.34 9.70 6.99
N GLU A 64 -0.48 10.41 8.11
CA GLU A 64 -1.70 11.12 8.48
C GLU A 64 -2.15 12.09 7.38
N ILE A 65 -1.22 12.86 6.82
CA ILE A 65 -1.51 13.82 5.75
C ILE A 65 -1.87 13.10 4.45
N ILE A 66 -1.10 12.09 4.06
CA ILE A 66 -1.35 11.28 2.86
C ILE A 66 -2.75 10.66 2.92
N MET A 67 -3.09 10.10 4.08
CA MET A 67 -4.35 9.41 4.33
C MET A 67 -5.57 10.33 4.43
N LYS A 68 -5.38 11.66 4.49
CA LYS A 68 -6.46 12.66 4.39
C LYS A 68 -6.82 13.02 2.95
N LYS A 69 -5.89 12.81 2.00
CA LYS A 69 -6.08 13.12 0.57
C LYS A 69 -5.57 11.98 -0.33
N PRO A 70 -6.02 10.73 -0.10
CA PRO A 70 -5.46 9.56 -0.79
C PRO A 70 -5.63 9.63 -2.32
N GLU A 71 -6.72 10.19 -2.83
CA GLU A 71 -6.97 10.34 -4.27
C GLU A 71 -5.92 11.23 -4.95
N GLU A 72 -5.62 12.39 -4.36
CA GLU A 72 -4.57 13.29 -4.85
C GLU A 72 -3.19 12.62 -4.79
N VAL A 73 -2.92 11.88 -3.71
CA VAL A 73 -1.66 11.16 -3.53
C VAL A 73 -1.49 10.07 -4.59
N LEU A 74 -2.54 9.36 -4.98
CA LEU A 74 -2.49 8.35 -6.05
C LEU A 74 -2.06 8.97 -7.39
N LEU A 75 -2.50 10.20 -7.70
CA LEU A 75 -2.02 10.92 -8.87
C LEU A 75 -0.52 11.28 -8.76
N GLY A 76 -0.06 11.63 -7.56
CA GLY A 76 1.37 11.84 -7.28
C GLY A 76 2.21 10.57 -7.44
N VAL A 77 1.69 9.44 -6.95
CA VAL A 77 2.29 8.11 -7.12
C VAL A 77 2.43 7.76 -8.60
N ALA A 78 1.38 7.98 -9.41
CA ALA A 78 1.42 7.73 -10.85
C ALA A 78 2.55 8.53 -11.55
N LYS A 79 2.75 9.80 -11.18
CA LYS A 79 3.86 10.61 -11.71
C LYS A 79 5.21 10.00 -11.35
N VAL A 80 5.40 9.58 -10.09
CA VAL A 80 6.66 8.97 -9.63
C VAL A 80 6.97 7.69 -10.41
N PHE A 81 5.98 6.81 -10.62
CA PHE A 81 6.16 5.61 -11.43
C PHE A 81 6.52 5.91 -12.88
N ASN A 82 5.85 6.89 -13.49
CA ASN A 82 6.13 7.30 -14.87
C ASN A 82 7.53 7.92 -15.06
N GLU A 83 8.11 8.49 -14.00
CA GLU A 83 9.44 9.07 -14.06
C GLU A 83 10.58 8.07 -13.93
N TYR A 84 10.31 6.91 -13.31
CA TYR A 84 11.28 5.83 -13.20
C TYR A 84 11.29 5.00 -14.49
N ASP A 85 12.45 5.02 -15.13
CA ASP A 85 12.74 4.20 -16.30
C ASP A 85 14.16 3.64 -16.17
N PRO A 86 14.31 2.35 -15.82
CA PRO A 86 15.62 1.74 -15.69
C PRO A 86 16.35 1.61 -17.03
N ASN A 87 15.66 1.74 -18.18
CA ASN A 87 16.28 1.69 -19.50
C ASN A 87 16.89 3.05 -19.93
N SER A 88 16.60 4.13 -19.19
CA SER A 88 17.05 5.48 -19.49
C SER A 88 18.03 6.01 -18.45
N PHE A 89 19.10 6.70 -18.89
CA PHE A 89 20.02 7.37 -17.97
C PHE A 89 19.28 8.37 -17.06
N LYS A 90 18.41 9.22 -17.64
CA LYS A 90 17.58 10.18 -16.88
C LYS A 90 16.58 9.49 -15.95
N GLY A 91 16.12 8.29 -16.31
CA GLY A 91 15.21 7.49 -15.49
C GLY A 91 15.90 6.87 -14.27
N ARG A 92 17.21 6.59 -14.33
CA ARG A 92 18.00 6.03 -13.22
C ARG A 92 18.57 7.06 -12.24
N MET A 93 18.64 8.34 -12.61
CA MET A 93 19.22 9.40 -11.76
C MET A 93 18.32 9.80 -10.58
N ASN A 94 18.89 10.55 -9.64
CA ASN A 94 18.17 11.27 -8.58
C ASN A 94 17.29 10.39 -7.68
N ASN A 95 17.72 9.18 -7.31
CA ASN A 95 16.98 8.28 -6.41
C ASN A 95 15.58 7.85 -6.93
N LYS A 96 15.29 8.01 -8.22
CA LYS A 96 13.98 7.66 -8.79
C LYS A 96 13.56 6.21 -8.55
N ARG A 97 14.51 5.27 -8.58
CA ARG A 97 14.26 3.87 -8.22
C ARG A 97 13.70 3.74 -6.80
N ALA A 98 14.32 4.43 -5.85
CA ALA A 98 13.90 4.37 -4.46
C ALA A 98 12.56 5.08 -4.24
N TRP A 99 12.32 6.20 -4.92
CA TRP A 99 11.01 6.86 -4.89
C TRP A 99 9.91 5.98 -5.46
N SER A 100 10.15 5.29 -6.58
CA SER A 100 9.20 4.31 -7.12
C SER A 100 8.94 3.19 -6.09
N HIS A 101 9.98 2.62 -5.47
CA HIS A 101 9.80 1.58 -4.45
C HIS A 101 8.92 2.04 -3.27
N TRP A 102 9.11 3.27 -2.78
CA TRP A 102 8.27 3.79 -1.68
C TRP A 102 6.89 4.25 -2.15
N ALA A 103 6.75 4.72 -3.38
CA ALA A 103 5.44 4.98 -3.99
C ALA A 103 4.62 3.68 -4.12
N PHE A 104 5.29 2.56 -4.38
CA PHE A 104 4.68 1.23 -4.37
C PHE A 104 4.19 0.81 -2.97
N ALA A 105 4.98 1.07 -1.93
CA ALA A 105 4.52 0.83 -0.56
C ALA A 105 3.30 1.70 -0.19
N LEU A 106 3.26 2.96 -0.65
CA LEU A 106 2.13 3.86 -0.41
C LEU A 106 0.85 3.41 -1.10
N ILE A 107 0.89 3.07 -2.38
CA ILE A 107 -0.30 2.61 -3.11
C ILE A 107 -0.85 1.32 -2.51
N TRP A 108 0.03 0.40 -2.09
CA TRP A 108 -0.35 -0.80 -1.34
C TRP A 108 -1.00 -0.46 0.01
N GLY A 109 -0.43 0.50 0.74
CA GLY A 109 -0.97 0.98 2.00
C GLY A 109 -2.36 1.61 1.87
N ILE A 110 -2.58 2.42 0.82
CA ILE A 110 -3.89 3.03 0.52
C ILE A 110 -4.90 1.94 0.16
N ASP A 111 -4.53 1.00 -0.70
CA ASP A 111 -5.41 -0.08 -1.17
C ASP A 111 -5.92 -0.98 -0.04
N ASN A 112 -5.08 -1.22 0.98
CA ASN A 112 -5.45 -2.03 2.13
C ASN A 112 -6.18 -1.27 3.25
N ASN A 113 -6.07 0.07 3.33
CA ASN A 113 -6.51 0.82 4.51
C ASN A 113 -7.49 1.98 4.26
N LYS A 114 -7.67 2.46 3.02
CA LYS A 114 -8.64 3.52 2.65
C LYS A 114 -9.81 3.10 1.78
N PHE A 115 -9.56 2.75 0.53
CA PHE A 115 -10.50 2.04 -0.35
C PHE A 115 -9.72 1.11 -1.30
N ARG A 116 -10.42 0.20 -1.99
CA ARG A 116 -9.82 -0.58 -3.10
C ARG A 116 -9.49 0.38 -4.24
N ILE A 117 -8.21 0.55 -4.55
CA ILE A 117 -7.78 1.60 -5.49
C ILE A 117 -8.29 1.37 -6.92
N ARG A 118 -8.49 0.11 -7.32
CA ARG A 118 -9.05 -0.24 -8.64
C ARG A 118 -10.47 0.28 -8.85
N ALA A 119 -11.19 0.57 -7.77
CA ALA A 119 -12.55 1.08 -7.80
C ALA A 119 -12.64 2.53 -8.30
N ILE A 120 -11.60 3.35 -8.08
CA ILE A 120 -11.64 4.79 -8.33
C ILE A 120 -10.77 5.21 -9.53
N PRO A 121 -11.09 6.32 -10.22
CA PRO A 121 -10.33 6.77 -11.39
C PRO A 121 -8.84 7.01 -11.13
N GLU A 122 -8.50 7.70 -10.04
CA GLU A 122 -7.13 8.06 -9.66
C GLU A 122 -6.30 6.83 -9.35
N GLY A 123 -6.89 5.85 -8.68
CA GLY A 123 -6.26 4.57 -8.38
C GLY A 123 -6.01 3.75 -9.65
N ARG A 124 -6.93 3.75 -10.62
CA ARG A 124 -6.70 3.12 -11.93
C ARG A 124 -5.54 3.76 -12.69
N ILE A 125 -5.40 5.09 -12.64
CA ILE A 125 -4.26 5.81 -13.24
C ILE A 125 -2.94 5.38 -12.59
N ALA A 126 -2.92 5.28 -11.26
CA ALA A 126 -1.74 4.85 -10.51
C ALA A 126 -1.36 3.39 -10.81
N LEU A 127 -2.34 2.49 -10.90
CA LEU A 127 -2.15 1.10 -11.28
C LEU A 127 -1.61 0.95 -12.71
N GLU A 128 -2.15 1.71 -13.67
CA GLU A 128 -1.66 1.69 -15.05
C GLU A 128 -0.19 2.15 -15.12
N ALA A 129 0.16 3.21 -14.40
CA ALA A 129 1.53 3.70 -14.32
C ALA A 129 2.50 2.68 -13.71
N LEU A 130 2.06 1.99 -12.63
CA LEU A 130 2.81 0.89 -12.01
C LEU A 130 3.01 -0.27 -12.98
N GLY A 131 1.96 -0.73 -13.66
CA GLY A 131 2.05 -1.80 -14.66
C GLY A 131 3.07 -1.48 -15.75
N LYS A 132 3.05 -0.25 -16.29
CA LYS A 132 4.04 0.21 -17.28
C LYS A 132 5.45 0.25 -16.71
N GLU A 133 5.63 0.65 -15.45
CA GLU A 133 6.93 0.63 -14.80
C GLU A 133 7.47 -0.79 -14.62
N LEU A 134 6.64 -1.73 -14.16
CA LEU A 134 7.01 -3.13 -13.98
C LEU A 134 7.47 -3.75 -15.31
N GLU A 135 6.79 -3.44 -16.42
CA GLU A 135 7.23 -3.87 -17.75
C GLU A 135 8.58 -3.24 -18.14
N ARG A 136 8.82 -1.95 -17.85
CA ARG A 136 10.15 -1.33 -18.08
C ARG A 136 11.24 -1.99 -17.27
N ARG A 137 10.98 -2.33 -15.99
CA ARG A 137 11.93 -3.04 -15.10
C ARG A 137 12.25 -4.44 -15.61
N LYS A 138 11.22 -5.18 -16.02
CA LYS A 138 11.36 -6.49 -16.65
C LYS A 138 12.21 -6.41 -17.92
N ALA A 139 11.96 -5.44 -18.79
CA ALA A 139 12.74 -5.23 -20.02
C ALA A 139 14.22 -4.87 -19.73
N ALA A 140 14.49 -4.18 -18.63
CA ALA A 140 15.85 -3.84 -18.19
C ALA A 140 16.59 -5.02 -17.52
N GLY A 141 15.94 -6.17 -17.34
CA GLY A 141 16.50 -7.29 -16.58
C GLY A 141 16.63 -7.02 -15.08
N GLU A 142 15.90 -6.05 -14.54
CA GLU A 142 15.78 -5.87 -13.09
C GLU A 142 14.95 -7.02 -12.53
N HIS A 143 15.62 -8.11 -12.19
CA HIS A 143 15.02 -9.24 -11.50
C HIS A 143 14.65 -8.86 -10.06
N GLU A 144 13.57 -9.44 -9.56
CA GLU A 144 13.08 -9.22 -8.21
C GLU A 144 14.14 -9.58 -7.16
N HIS A 145 14.36 -8.67 -6.21
CA HIS A 145 15.25 -8.94 -5.09
C HIS A 145 14.53 -9.79 -4.04
N LYS A 146 15.17 -10.88 -3.62
CA LYS A 146 14.82 -11.56 -2.37
C LYS A 146 15.05 -10.61 -1.20
N ASP A 147 14.08 -10.49 -0.31
CA ASP A 147 14.33 -9.86 0.99
C ASP A 147 15.23 -10.76 1.86
N ARG A 148 15.76 -10.22 2.97
CA ARG A 148 16.64 -10.96 3.89
C ARG A 148 15.94 -12.13 4.61
N LYS A 149 14.62 -12.28 4.48
CA LYS A 149 13.80 -13.29 5.18
C LYS A 149 13.24 -14.36 4.24
N GLY A 150 13.53 -14.28 2.93
CA GLY A 150 13.06 -15.24 1.95
C GLY A 150 11.55 -15.22 1.70
N VAL A 151 10.85 -14.20 2.17
CA VAL A 151 9.40 -14.06 1.95
C VAL A 151 9.19 -13.33 0.63
N TYR A 152 8.83 -14.10 -0.39
CA TYR A 152 8.47 -13.57 -1.70
C TYR A 152 7.09 -12.89 -1.62
N LYS A 153 7.07 -11.58 -1.79
CA LYS A 153 5.99 -10.94 -2.53
C LYS A 153 6.64 -10.05 -3.57
N SER A 154 6.62 -10.54 -4.80
CA SER A 154 7.05 -9.77 -5.95
C SER A 154 6.21 -8.51 -6.09
N ASP A 155 6.81 -7.39 -6.52
CA ASP A 155 6.05 -6.19 -6.88
C ASP A 155 4.94 -6.54 -7.89
N VAL A 156 5.20 -7.53 -8.77
CA VAL A 156 4.22 -8.09 -9.72
C VAL A 156 3.08 -8.85 -9.02
N GLY A 157 3.38 -9.68 -8.01
CA GLY A 157 2.36 -10.42 -7.27
C GLY A 157 1.44 -9.49 -6.49
N MET A 158 2.02 -8.54 -5.76
CA MET A 158 1.27 -7.49 -5.07
C MET A 158 0.52 -6.56 -6.05
N TYR A 159 1.08 -6.27 -7.22
CA TYR A 159 0.35 -5.56 -8.28
C TYR A 159 -0.89 -6.35 -8.73
N ASN A 160 -0.77 -7.67 -8.92
CA ASN A 160 -1.91 -8.53 -9.25
C ASN A 160 -2.94 -8.60 -8.11
N ASP A 161 -2.49 -8.63 -6.85
CA ASP A 161 -3.38 -8.54 -5.66
C ASP A 161 -4.19 -7.22 -5.69
N MET A 162 -3.59 -6.09 -6.10
CA MET A 162 -4.31 -4.81 -6.25
C MET A 162 -5.27 -4.78 -7.45
N LEU A 163 -5.05 -5.62 -8.48
CA LEU A 163 -5.97 -5.77 -9.62
C LEU A 163 -7.14 -6.72 -9.33
N GLY A 164 -6.99 -7.63 -8.37
CA GLY A 164 -7.96 -8.67 -8.02
C GLY A 164 -8.37 -8.65 -6.55
N ALA A 165 -8.60 -9.84 -6.00
CA ALA A 165 -8.68 -10.08 -4.57
C ALA A 165 -7.30 -9.97 -3.93
N ASN A 166 -7.20 -9.30 -2.79
CA ASN A 166 -5.95 -9.14 -2.04
C ASN A 166 -5.99 -9.89 -0.69
N SER A 167 -4.98 -9.66 0.16
CA SER A 167 -4.91 -10.26 1.49
C SER A 167 -6.09 -9.93 2.41
N ALA A 168 -6.78 -8.80 2.19
CA ALA A 168 -7.98 -8.45 2.93
C ALA A 168 -9.17 -9.32 2.54
N ASP A 169 -9.33 -9.55 1.24
CA ASP A 169 -10.32 -10.48 0.71
C ASP A 169 -10.05 -11.90 1.18
N ASP A 170 -8.77 -12.33 1.23
CA ASP A 170 -8.38 -13.63 1.76
C ASP A 170 -8.73 -13.77 3.25
N ASP A 171 -8.47 -12.74 4.08
CA ASP A 171 -8.85 -12.76 5.50
C ASP A 171 -10.39 -12.83 5.64
N ILE A 172 -11.16 -12.09 4.83
CA ILE A 172 -12.63 -12.17 4.80
C ILE A 172 -13.09 -13.58 4.42
N ALA A 173 -12.54 -14.16 3.35
CA ALA A 173 -12.88 -15.51 2.89
C ALA A 173 -12.58 -16.57 3.94
N LEU A 174 -11.42 -16.48 4.61
CA LEU A 174 -11.04 -17.37 5.70
C LEU A 174 -12.06 -17.32 6.85
N HIS A 175 -12.54 -16.12 7.19
CA HIS A 175 -13.53 -15.95 8.23
C HIS A 175 -14.94 -16.40 7.81
N LEU A 176 -15.34 -16.17 6.56
CA LEU A 176 -16.58 -16.73 6.01
C LEU A 176 -16.57 -18.27 6.08
N GLN A 177 -15.43 -18.89 5.76
CA GLN A 177 -15.27 -20.33 5.89
C GLN A 177 -15.37 -20.78 7.35
N LYS A 178 -14.64 -20.12 8.25
CA LYS A 178 -14.59 -20.51 9.65
C LYS A 178 -15.94 -20.35 10.35
N ASP A 179 -16.57 -19.19 10.20
CA ASP A 179 -17.72 -18.77 11.00
C ASP A 179 -19.06 -19.18 10.37
N TYR A 180 -19.10 -19.33 9.04
CA TYR A 180 -20.32 -19.64 8.28
C TYR A 180 -20.21 -20.87 7.37
N GLN A 181 -19.07 -21.58 7.37
CA GLN A 181 -18.83 -22.76 6.52
C GLN A 181 -18.94 -22.48 5.01
N ILE A 182 -18.73 -21.22 4.61
CA ILE A 182 -18.74 -20.80 3.20
C ILE A 182 -17.31 -20.88 2.66
N GLN A 183 -17.08 -21.79 1.71
CA GLN A 183 -15.80 -21.90 1.02
C GLN A 183 -15.89 -21.29 -0.37
N LEU A 184 -15.07 -20.27 -0.64
CA LEU A 184 -15.00 -19.60 -1.94
C LEU A 184 -13.81 -20.15 -2.73
N SER A 185 -14.00 -20.41 -4.02
CA SER A 185 -12.86 -20.59 -4.93
C SER A 185 -12.13 -19.25 -5.14
N LYS A 186 -10.93 -19.27 -5.71
CA LYS A 186 -10.21 -18.04 -6.04
C LYS A 186 -11.00 -17.17 -7.02
N GLU A 187 -11.65 -17.79 -8.01
CA GLU A 187 -12.48 -17.10 -8.98
C GLU A 187 -13.74 -16.50 -8.33
N GLU A 188 -14.39 -17.24 -7.44
CA GLU A 188 -15.56 -16.74 -6.70
C GLU A 188 -15.16 -15.60 -5.76
N LEU A 189 -14.01 -15.70 -5.09
CA LEU A 189 -13.49 -14.63 -4.23
C LEU A 189 -13.22 -13.35 -5.02
N ASN A 190 -12.64 -13.45 -6.22
CA ASN A 190 -12.45 -12.28 -7.10
C ASN A 190 -13.79 -11.62 -7.46
N LYS A 191 -14.78 -12.41 -7.89
CA LYS A 191 -16.13 -11.89 -8.20
C LYS A 191 -16.81 -11.27 -6.99
N PHE A 192 -16.65 -11.91 -5.83
CA PHE A 192 -17.22 -11.39 -4.59
C PHE A 192 -16.53 -10.09 -4.17
N SER A 193 -15.21 -9.97 -4.30
CA SER A 193 -14.47 -8.71 -4.10
C SER A 193 -14.97 -7.63 -5.07
N ASP A 194 -15.18 -7.94 -6.35
CA ASP A 194 -15.74 -7.00 -7.33
C ASP A 194 -17.15 -6.54 -6.92
N PHE A 195 -17.98 -7.45 -6.42
CA PHE A 195 -19.32 -7.13 -5.90
C PHE A 195 -19.24 -6.21 -4.67
N LEU A 196 -18.34 -6.49 -3.72
CA LEU A 196 -18.13 -5.64 -2.54
C LEU A 196 -17.67 -4.25 -2.95
N ILE A 197 -16.73 -4.15 -3.91
CA ILE A 197 -16.27 -2.88 -4.47
C ILE A 197 -17.41 -2.07 -5.08
N ALA A 198 -18.29 -2.74 -5.85
CA ALA A 198 -19.42 -2.08 -6.49
C ALA A 198 -20.42 -1.51 -5.47
N LYS A 199 -20.53 -2.13 -4.30
CA LYS A 199 -21.34 -1.61 -3.18
C LYS A 199 -20.65 -0.47 -2.44
N ASP A 200 -19.40 -0.68 -2.04
CA ASP A 200 -18.61 0.29 -1.29
C ASP A 200 -17.12 0.00 -1.49
N PRO A 201 -16.36 0.88 -2.15
CA PRO A 201 -14.92 0.75 -2.29
C PRO A 201 -14.15 0.62 -0.97
N ALA A 202 -14.72 1.05 0.16
CA ALA A 202 -14.13 0.98 1.50
C ALA A 202 -14.67 -0.17 2.37
N TYR A 203 -15.25 -1.22 1.77
CA TYR A 203 -15.93 -2.32 2.49
C TYR A 203 -15.16 -2.97 3.64
N TYR A 204 -13.83 -2.96 3.62
CA TYR A 204 -13.00 -3.50 4.70
C TYR A 204 -13.25 -2.79 6.05
N GLN A 205 -13.70 -1.54 6.03
CA GLN A 205 -14.06 -0.80 7.23
C GLN A 205 -15.30 -1.39 7.91
N TRP A 206 -16.14 -2.15 7.20
CA TRP A 206 -17.37 -2.74 7.75
C TRP A 206 -17.11 -3.71 8.90
N GLY A 207 -15.96 -4.38 8.89
CA GLY A 207 -15.61 -5.42 9.87
C GLY A 207 -14.68 -4.98 10.99
N ASN A 208 -14.24 -3.72 11.04
CA ASN A 208 -13.07 -3.28 11.81
C ASN A 208 -11.75 -3.95 11.34
N LEU A 209 -11.62 -4.20 10.04
CA LEU A 209 -10.38 -4.71 9.46
C LEU A 209 -9.35 -3.56 9.44
N ASP A 210 -8.32 -3.66 10.27
CA ASP A 210 -7.22 -2.68 10.33
C ASP A 210 -5.88 -3.40 10.14
N PHE A 211 -5.27 -3.23 8.96
CA PHE A 211 -3.99 -3.85 8.64
C PHE A 211 -2.79 -3.19 9.31
N THR A 212 -2.97 -1.98 9.86
CA THR A 212 -1.92 -1.31 10.62
C THR A 212 -1.67 -2.00 11.97
N ILE A 213 -2.65 -2.76 12.47
CA ILE A 213 -2.54 -3.55 13.69
C ILE A 213 -2.03 -4.96 13.33
N PRO A 214 -0.97 -5.47 14.00
CA PRO A 214 -0.51 -6.85 13.84
C PRO A 214 -1.64 -7.84 14.06
N LYS A 215 -1.68 -8.92 13.26
CA LYS A 215 -2.80 -9.89 13.24
C LYS A 215 -3.15 -10.42 14.64
N GLU A 216 -2.15 -10.61 15.49
CA GLU A 216 -2.27 -11.11 16.86
C GLU A 216 -2.95 -10.11 17.81
N LYS A 217 -2.99 -8.83 17.45
CA LYS A 217 -3.56 -7.73 18.23
C LYS A 217 -4.86 -7.17 17.62
N ARG A 218 -5.28 -7.65 16.45
CA ARG A 218 -6.52 -7.21 15.81
C ARG A 218 -7.71 -7.64 16.67
N LYS A 219 -8.72 -6.78 16.74
CA LYS A 219 -10.03 -7.20 17.26
C LYS A 219 -10.59 -8.30 16.35
N PRO A 220 -11.44 -9.20 16.88
CA PRO A 220 -12.18 -10.12 16.03
C PRO A 220 -12.91 -9.35 14.93
N LEU A 221 -12.79 -9.83 13.70
CA LEU A 221 -13.44 -9.25 12.54
C LEU A 221 -14.96 -9.38 12.71
N GLU A 222 -15.69 -8.28 12.54
CA GLU A 222 -17.15 -8.30 12.55
C GLU A 222 -17.64 -8.84 11.20
N MET A 223 -18.06 -10.10 11.18
CA MET A 223 -18.32 -10.81 9.92
C MET A 223 -19.74 -10.69 9.38
N ARG A 224 -20.69 -10.21 10.18
CA ARG A 224 -22.10 -10.13 9.77
C ARG A 224 -22.30 -9.32 8.48
N PRO A 225 -21.69 -8.12 8.30
CA PRO A 225 -21.85 -7.35 7.07
C PRO A 225 -21.37 -8.10 5.82
N TYR A 226 -20.24 -8.82 5.91
CA TYR A 226 -19.71 -9.60 4.79
C TYR A 226 -20.56 -10.83 4.48
N TYR A 227 -21.10 -11.48 5.50
CA TYR A 227 -22.01 -12.61 5.32
C TYR A 227 -23.30 -12.18 4.61
N GLU A 228 -23.92 -11.07 5.05
CA GLU A 228 -25.11 -10.53 4.40
C GLU A 228 -24.82 -10.13 2.95
N ALA A 229 -23.69 -9.46 2.70
CA ALA A 229 -23.25 -9.13 1.35
C ALA A 229 -23.02 -10.39 0.48
N TYR A 230 -22.50 -11.48 1.05
CA TYR A 230 -22.34 -12.74 0.34
C TYR A 230 -23.69 -13.35 -0.08
N LEU A 231 -24.69 -13.32 0.81
CA LEU A 231 -26.03 -13.82 0.47
C LEU A 231 -26.64 -13.02 -0.70
N GLU A 232 -26.49 -11.70 -0.69
CA GLU A 232 -26.93 -10.86 -1.79
C GLU A 232 -26.17 -11.14 -3.09
N PHE A 233 -24.85 -11.34 -3.02
CA PHE A 233 -24.02 -11.73 -4.15
C PHE A 233 -24.51 -13.04 -4.79
N LYS A 234 -24.80 -14.07 -3.99
CA LYS A 234 -25.31 -15.36 -4.51
C LYS A 234 -26.69 -15.23 -5.13
N LYS A 235 -27.56 -14.39 -4.56
CA LYS A 235 -28.88 -14.12 -5.14
C LYS A 235 -28.75 -13.44 -6.51
N ALA A 236 -27.89 -12.43 -6.62
CA ALA A 236 -27.64 -11.74 -7.88
C ALA A 236 -27.04 -12.67 -8.96
N GLU A 237 -26.12 -13.57 -8.60
CA GLU A 237 -25.60 -14.58 -9.54
C GLU A 237 -26.69 -15.52 -10.07
N GLN A 238 -27.63 -15.93 -9.22
CA GLN A 238 -28.75 -16.81 -9.62
C GLN A 238 -29.70 -16.11 -10.59
N GLU A 239 -30.04 -14.85 -10.32
CA GLU A 239 -30.92 -14.04 -11.18
C GLU A 239 -30.30 -13.83 -12.57
N ASN A 240 -29.01 -13.50 -12.63
CA ASN A 240 -28.30 -13.33 -13.90
C ASN A 240 -28.22 -14.62 -14.73
N ASN A 241 -28.02 -15.78 -14.08
CA ASN A 241 -27.99 -17.06 -14.78
C ASN A 241 -29.37 -17.43 -15.35
N GLN A 242 -30.46 -17.15 -14.62
CA GLN A 242 -31.82 -17.39 -15.10
C GLN A 242 -32.23 -16.49 -16.27
N GLU A 243 -31.75 -15.25 -16.32
CA GLU A 243 -31.99 -14.36 -17.46
C GLU A 243 -31.23 -14.80 -18.71
N SER A 244 -30.02 -15.35 -18.57
CA SER A 244 -29.23 -15.85 -19.69
C SER A 244 -29.79 -17.13 -20.35
N GLU A 245 -30.70 -17.84 -19.66
CA GLU A 245 -31.35 -19.06 -20.16
C GLU A 245 -32.72 -18.80 -20.80
N LYS A 246 -33.23 -17.54 -20.79
CA LYS A 246 -34.46 -17.21 -21.51
C LYS A 246 -34.18 -17.21 -23.02
N PRO A 247 -34.96 -17.95 -23.84
CA PRO A 247 -34.80 -17.91 -25.28
C PRO A 247 -35.07 -16.49 -25.79
N VAL A 248 -34.20 -16.01 -26.68
CA VAL A 248 -34.42 -14.76 -27.42
C VAL A 248 -35.62 -14.98 -28.33
N GLU A 249 -36.76 -14.37 -28.00
CA GLU A 249 -37.96 -14.31 -28.86
C GLU A 249 -37.72 -13.45 -30.11
#